data_AF-A0A0D2NBB3-F1
#
_entry.id   AF-A0A0D2NBB3-F1
#
_cell.length_a   1.000
_cell.length_b   1.000
_cell.length_c   1.000
_cell.angle_alpha   90.00
_cell.angle_beta   90.00
_cell.angle_gamma   90.00
#
_symmetry.space_group_name_H-M   'P 1'
#
loop_
_entity.id
_entity.type
_entity.pdbx_description
1 polymer ?
#
loop_
_entity_poly.entity_id
_entity_poly.type
_entity_poly.pdbx_seq_one_letter_code
_entity_poly.pdbx_strand_id
1 'polypeptide(L)'
;MKSSEIRSKHLHLQQPGNLKHSDSNAKEMSALLRQPCFERIAGFASSAFLSWAPKLHQHYAENLDSLLAEDPGLKRNFSNSMWAAATLNFGPKVFTKKHRDYANLPFGWCSVTALGDFDPTKGGHLVLWDLKLVIEFPAGSTILIPSAAISHSNTPIRAGERRSSFTQYSAGGLFRWVEHGHQKDSFFFQGKTAADMQRIAEENAARCKLGLSLFSTFEEVEAAARAANHR
;
A
#
# COMPACT_ATOMS: atom_id res chain seq x y z
N MET A 1 7.26 -25.48 36.97
CA MET A 1 8.18 -24.38 36.62
C MET A 1 7.69 -23.74 35.34
N LYS A 2 7.21 -22.50 35.47
CA LYS A 2 6.55 -21.71 34.43
C LYS A 2 7.59 -20.84 33.69
N SER A 3 7.31 -20.61 32.41
CA SER A 3 7.40 -19.28 31.77
C SER A 3 8.79 -18.63 31.66
N SER A 4 9.57 -18.99 30.64
CA SER A 4 10.66 -18.10 30.20
C SER A 4 10.98 -18.10 28.69
N GLU A 5 10.34 -18.91 27.84
CA GLU A 5 10.81 -19.04 26.43
C GLU A 5 9.85 -18.55 25.33
N ILE A 6 8.77 -17.83 25.63
CA ILE A 6 7.81 -17.36 24.60
C ILE A 6 7.78 -15.81 24.47
N ARG A 7 8.87 -15.11 24.78
CA ARG A 7 8.95 -13.65 24.55
C ARG A 7 10.30 -13.22 23.97
N SER A 8 10.58 -13.59 22.71
CA SER A 8 11.59 -12.86 21.92
C SER A 8 11.47 -13.15 20.42
N LYS A 9 10.38 -12.72 19.77
CA LYS A 9 10.30 -12.62 18.30
C LYS A 9 9.45 -11.44 17.82
N HIS A 10 9.53 -10.31 18.50
CA HIS A 10 9.15 -9.02 17.92
C HIS A 10 10.43 -8.20 17.86
N LEU A 11 11.21 -8.40 16.79
CA LEU A 11 12.19 -7.39 16.41
C LEU A 11 11.38 -6.14 16.09
N HIS A 12 11.29 -5.23 17.06
CA HIS A 12 10.90 -3.85 16.79
C HIS A 12 11.92 -3.33 15.77
N LEU A 13 11.54 -3.31 14.50
CA LEU A 13 12.35 -2.70 13.46
C LEU A 13 12.60 -1.26 13.90
N GLN A 14 13.87 -0.96 14.17
CA GLN A 14 14.28 0.34 14.68
C GLN A 14 14.35 1.41 13.59
N GLN A 15 14.27 0.98 12.34
CA GLN A 15 14.36 1.79 11.11
C GLN A 15 13.60 1.05 10.00
N PRO A 16 13.26 1.74 8.89
CA PRO A 16 12.75 1.10 7.67
C PRO A 16 13.63 -0.07 7.23
N GLY A 17 13.03 -1.10 6.65
CA GLY A 17 13.77 -2.28 6.22
C GLY A 17 12.99 -3.13 5.23
N ASN A 18 13.72 -3.87 4.39
CA ASN A 18 13.13 -4.87 3.52
C ASN A 18 12.40 -5.94 4.36
N LEU A 19 11.26 -6.44 3.87
CA LEU A 19 10.53 -7.51 4.53
C LEU A 19 11.41 -8.76 4.66
N LYS A 20 11.42 -9.33 5.86
CA LYS A 20 12.25 -10.51 6.18
C LYS A 20 11.50 -11.79 5.82
N HIS A 21 12.14 -12.62 5.01
CA HIS A 21 11.67 -13.95 4.63
C HIS A 21 12.69 -14.99 5.04
N SER A 22 12.28 -16.26 5.20
CA SER A 22 13.23 -17.38 5.25
C SER A 22 14.02 -17.45 3.94
N ASP A 23 15.20 -18.07 3.92
CA ASP A 23 16.04 -18.15 2.72
C ASP A 23 15.31 -18.77 1.53
N SER A 24 14.48 -19.79 1.78
CA SER A 24 13.64 -20.42 0.75
C SER A 24 12.60 -19.43 0.21
N ASN A 25 11.83 -18.77 1.09
CA ASN A 25 10.82 -17.81 0.66
C ASN A 25 11.44 -16.58 -0.02
N ALA A 26 12.61 -16.12 0.43
CA ALA A 26 13.32 -15.00 -0.18
C ALA A 26 13.72 -15.30 -1.62
N LYS A 27 14.18 -16.53 -1.91
CA LYS A 27 14.50 -16.99 -3.27
C LYS A 27 13.26 -16.99 -4.17
N GLU A 28 12.16 -17.57 -3.70
CA GLU A 28 10.90 -17.64 -4.46
C GLU A 28 10.32 -16.25 -4.71
N MET A 29 10.28 -15.40 -3.68
CA MET A 29 9.83 -14.02 -3.82
C MET A 29 10.69 -13.25 -4.82
N SER A 30 12.01 -13.39 -4.77
CA SER A 30 12.91 -12.76 -5.75
C SER A 30 12.68 -13.27 -7.17
N ALA A 31 12.37 -14.57 -7.33
CA ALA A 31 12.04 -15.13 -8.64
C ALA A 31 10.70 -14.59 -9.16
N LEU A 32 9.68 -14.50 -8.31
CA LEU A 32 8.35 -14.00 -8.65
C LEU A 32 8.39 -12.51 -9.02
N LEU A 33 9.07 -11.67 -8.23
CA LEU A 33 9.17 -10.23 -8.50
C LEU A 33 9.92 -9.92 -9.81
N ARG A 34 10.75 -10.84 -10.32
CA ARG A 34 11.41 -10.73 -11.63
C ARG A 34 10.57 -11.22 -12.81
N GLN A 35 9.38 -11.78 -12.56
CA GLN A 35 8.52 -12.23 -13.65
C GLN A 35 7.90 -11.02 -14.36
N PRO A 36 7.96 -10.96 -15.70
CA PRO A 36 7.39 -9.85 -16.47
C PRO A 36 5.88 -9.64 -16.24
N CYS A 37 5.15 -10.68 -15.83
CA CYS A 37 3.73 -10.54 -15.49
C CYS A 37 3.51 -9.65 -14.26
N PHE A 38 4.29 -9.82 -13.19
CA PHE A 38 4.15 -9.01 -11.98
C PHE A 38 4.69 -7.60 -12.17
N GLU A 39 5.78 -7.43 -12.94
CA GLU A 39 6.27 -6.10 -13.31
C GLU A 39 5.23 -5.31 -14.11
N ARG A 40 4.53 -5.97 -15.06
CA ARG A 40 3.44 -5.33 -15.82
C ARG A 40 2.24 -4.97 -14.95
N ILE A 41 1.82 -5.87 -14.06
CA ILE A 41 0.72 -5.57 -13.11
C ILE A 41 1.12 -4.41 -12.19
N ALA A 42 2.35 -4.42 -11.68
CA ALA A 42 2.87 -3.39 -10.80
C ALA A 42 2.89 -2.02 -11.47
N GLY A 43 3.45 -1.95 -12.68
CA GLY A 43 3.48 -0.75 -13.51
C GLY A 43 2.10 -0.27 -13.91
N PHE A 44 1.20 -1.16 -14.33
CA PHE A 44 -0.17 -0.79 -14.69
C PHE A 44 -0.91 -0.14 -13.50
N ALA A 45 -0.84 -0.75 -12.31
CA ALA A 45 -1.45 -0.19 -11.11
C ALA A 45 -0.83 1.18 -10.75
N SER A 46 0.49 1.31 -10.93
CA SER A 46 1.22 2.55 -10.66
C SER A 46 0.82 3.67 -11.62
N SER A 47 0.73 3.38 -12.91
CA SER A 47 0.24 4.30 -13.93
C SER A 47 -1.22 4.69 -13.72
N ALA A 48 -2.09 3.73 -13.37
CA ALA A 48 -3.48 4.03 -13.04
C ALA A 48 -3.57 5.01 -11.86
N PHE A 49 -2.74 4.83 -10.82
CA PHE A 49 -2.67 5.77 -9.71
C PHE A 49 -2.22 7.15 -10.20
N LEU A 50 -1.18 7.23 -11.02
CA LEU A 50 -0.70 8.50 -11.59
C LEU A 50 -1.80 9.24 -12.35
N SER A 51 -2.58 8.52 -13.15
CA SER A 51 -3.66 9.11 -13.95
C SER A 51 -4.78 9.70 -13.09
N TRP A 52 -5.17 9.01 -12.01
CA TRP A 52 -6.34 9.39 -11.21
C TRP A 52 -6.02 10.29 -10.01
N ALA A 53 -4.81 10.23 -9.48
CA ALA A 53 -4.39 11.04 -8.33
C ALA A 53 -2.88 11.38 -8.40
N PRO A 54 -2.45 12.20 -9.39
CA PRO A 54 -1.04 12.52 -9.62
C PRO A 54 -0.34 13.16 -8.41
N LYS A 55 -1.02 14.04 -7.66
CA LYS A 55 -0.46 14.68 -6.46
C LYS A 55 -0.12 13.64 -5.38
N LEU A 56 -1.04 12.70 -5.13
CA LEU A 56 -0.84 11.64 -4.15
C LEU A 56 0.18 10.60 -4.64
N HIS A 57 0.20 10.28 -5.94
CA HIS A 57 1.23 9.45 -6.57
C HIS A 57 2.62 10.05 -6.34
N GLN A 58 2.80 11.33 -6.63
CA GLN A 58 4.07 12.04 -6.44
C GLN A 58 4.50 11.99 -4.98
N HIS A 59 3.58 12.22 -4.03
CA HIS A 59 3.86 12.09 -2.60
C HIS A 59 4.39 10.69 -2.21
N TYR A 60 3.87 9.62 -2.81
CA TYR A 60 4.39 8.27 -2.62
C TYR A 60 5.80 8.09 -3.23
N ALA A 61 5.99 8.56 -4.47
CA ALA A 61 7.23 8.40 -5.20
C ALA A 61 8.39 9.11 -4.50
N GLU A 62 8.20 10.38 -4.14
CA GLU A 62 9.19 11.20 -3.42
C GLU A 62 9.54 10.59 -2.06
N ASN A 63 8.54 10.10 -1.33
CA ASN A 63 8.77 9.45 -0.04
C ASN A 63 9.62 8.17 -0.20
N LEU A 64 9.31 7.34 -1.19
CA LEU A 64 10.09 6.11 -1.45
C LEU A 64 11.51 6.43 -1.95
N ASP A 65 11.67 7.43 -2.82
CA ASP A 65 12.99 7.88 -3.29
C ASP A 65 13.85 8.41 -2.14
N SER A 66 13.26 9.22 -1.26
CA SER A 66 13.93 9.73 -0.05
C SER A 66 14.42 8.59 0.85
N LEU A 67 13.61 7.55 1.09
CA LEU A 67 14.03 6.38 1.87
C LEU A 67 15.22 5.64 1.24
N LEU A 68 15.17 5.43 -0.07
CA LEU A 68 16.22 4.70 -0.81
C LEU A 68 17.52 5.50 -0.91
N ALA A 69 17.43 6.83 -0.93
CA ALA A 69 18.60 7.70 -0.90
C ALA A 69 19.33 7.64 0.46
N GLU A 70 18.57 7.53 1.56
CA GLU A 70 19.12 7.49 2.92
C GLU A 70 19.75 6.13 3.26
N ASP A 71 19.14 5.02 2.84
CA ASP A 71 19.64 3.67 3.12
C ASP A 71 19.82 2.86 1.82
N PRO A 72 21.06 2.76 1.30
CA PRO A 72 21.39 1.95 0.12
C PRO A 72 21.08 0.44 0.27
N GLY A 73 20.82 -0.05 1.48
CA GLY A 73 20.40 -1.42 1.76
C GLY A 73 18.94 -1.69 1.44
N LEU A 74 18.11 -0.65 1.31
CA LEU A 74 16.70 -0.78 0.93
C LEU A 74 16.55 -1.11 -0.56
N LYS A 75 15.54 -1.92 -0.88
CA LYS A 75 15.29 -2.38 -2.26
C LYS A 75 13.86 -2.11 -2.66
N ARG A 76 13.67 -1.55 -3.86
CA ARG A 76 12.37 -1.49 -4.52
C ARG A 76 11.91 -2.89 -4.94
N ASN A 77 10.60 -3.13 -4.87
CA ASN A 77 10.00 -4.35 -5.42
C ASN A 77 10.02 -4.32 -6.95
N PHE A 78 9.65 -3.18 -7.54
CA PHE A 78 9.63 -2.95 -8.99
C PHE A 78 10.12 -1.53 -9.29
N SER A 79 10.88 -1.36 -10.37
CA SER A 79 11.40 -0.06 -10.81
C SER A 79 10.28 0.88 -11.31
N ASN A 80 9.17 0.33 -11.79
CA ASN A 80 8.03 1.04 -12.34
C ASN A 80 6.88 1.27 -11.35
N SER A 81 7.13 1.08 -10.04
CA SER A 81 6.12 1.21 -8.98
C SER A 81 6.59 2.12 -7.84
N MET A 82 5.67 2.92 -7.31
CA MET A 82 5.91 3.84 -6.19
C MET A 82 5.64 3.21 -4.81
N TRP A 83 5.10 2.00 -4.74
CA TRP A 83 4.76 1.36 -3.47
C TRP A 83 5.99 0.71 -2.83
N ALA A 84 6.16 0.91 -1.52
CA ALA A 84 7.29 0.38 -0.76
C ALA A 84 7.18 -1.13 -0.51
N ALA A 85 5.97 -1.69 -0.52
CA ALA A 85 5.72 -3.10 -0.27
C ALA A 85 4.77 -3.71 -1.30
N ALA A 86 4.91 -5.01 -1.52
CA ALA A 86 4.00 -5.81 -2.30
C ALA A 86 3.73 -7.15 -1.59
N THR A 87 2.55 -7.74 -1.81
CA THR A 87 2.20 -9.06 -1.28
C THR A 87 1.56 -9.92 -2.37
N LEU A 88 2.04 -11.16 -2.45
CA LEU A 88 1.44 -12.22 -3.25
C LEU A 88 0.62 -13.09 -2.30
N ASN A 89 -0.71 -12.93 -2.35
CA ASN A 89 -1.61 -13.78 -1.59
C ASN A 89 -1.82 -15.07 -2.38
N PHE A 90 -1.14 -16.13 -1.97
CA PHE A 90 -1.17 -17.42 -2.66
C PHE A 90 -2.50 -18.15 -2.45
N GLY A 91 -3.03 -18.69 -3.55
CA GLY A 91 -4.24 -19.51 -3.63
C GLY A 91 -4.14 -20.89 -2.97
N PRO A 92 -5.11 -21.79 -3.23
CA PRO A 92 -6.10 -21.70 -4.31
C PRO A 92 -7.38 -20.92 -3.97
N LYS A 93 -7.64 -20.57 -2.71
CA LYS A 93 -8.92 -19.95 -2.30
C LYS A 93 -8.68 -18.74 -1.39
N VAL A 94 -8.00 -17.72 -1.90
CA VAL A 94 -7.75 -16.51 -1.12
C VAL A 94 -9.03 -15.71 -0.92
N PHE A 95 -9.45 -15.61 0.33
CA PHE A 95 -10.45 -14.65 0.78
C PHE A 95 -10.12 -14.07 2.15
N THR A 96 -10.75 -12.94 2.45
CA THR A 96 -10.46 -12.15 3.64
C THR A 96 -11.73 -11.94 4.45
N LYS A 97 -11.59 -11.84 5.78
CA LYS A 97 -12.63 -11.29 6.63
C LYS A 97 -12.64 -9.76 6.50
N LYS A 98 -13.72 -9.10 6.92
CA LYS A 98 -13.78 -7.63 7.01
C LYS A 98 -12.59 -7.11 7.82
N HIS A 99 -11.80 -6.22 7.23
CA HIS A 99 -10.65 -5.60 7.88
C HIS A 99 -10.38 -4.19 7.32
N ARG A 100 -9.40 -3.50 7.91
CA ARG A 100 -8.74 -2.32 7.37
C ARG A 100 -7.24 -2.53 7.50
N ASP A 101 -6.48 -1.96 6.58
CA ASP A 101 -5.01 -1.99 6.66
C ASP A 101 -4.51 -0.80 7.48
N TYR A 102 -4.76 -0.83 8.79
CA TYR A 102 -4.48 0.32 9.68
C TYR A 102 -3.01 0.79 9.68
N ALA A 103 -2.08 -0.07 9.25
CA ALA A 103 -0.67 0.27 9.15
C ALA A 103 -0.33 1.09 7.89
N ASN A 104 -1.19 1.10 6.87
CA ASN A 104 -0.98 1.85 5.62
C ASN A 104 -1.23 3.34 5.82
N LEU A 105 -0.74 4.15 4.88
CA LEU A 105 -0.99 5.60 4.88
C LEU A 105 -2.51 5.86 4.90
N PRO A 106 -3.07 6.59 5.88
CA PRO A 106 -4.52 6.68 6.07
C PRO A 106 -5.30 7.21 4.85
N PHE A 107 -4.77 8.23 4.18
CA PHE A 107 -5.34 8.81 2.97
C PHE A 107 -4.73 8.22 1.69
N GLY A 108 -3.82 7.26 1.83
CA GLY A 108 -3.09 6.66 0.74
C GLY A 108 -3.88 5.57 0.02
N TRP A 109 -3.52 5.26 -1.23
CA TRP A 109 -4.13 4.17 -1.98
C TRP A 109 -3.24 2.93 -2.01
N CYS A 110 -3.88 1.78 -1.98
CA CYS A 110 -3.27 0.47 -2.21
C CYS A 110 -3.85 -0.12 -3.49
N SER A 111 -3.05 -0.88 -4.22
CA SER A 111 -3.53 -1.64 -5.37
C SER A 111 -3.83 -3.08 -4.97
N VAL A 112 -4.94 -3.60 -5.50
CA VAL A 112 -5.29 -5.02 -5.42
C VAL A 112 -5.60 -5.50 -6.82
N THR A 113 -4.95 -6.56 -7.27
CA THR A 113 -5.21 -7.26 -8.53
C THR A 113 -5.71 -8.65 -8.22
N ALA A 114 -6.92 -9.00 -8.65
CA ALA A 114 -7.43 -10.36 -8.55
C ALA A 114 -6.76 -11.26 -9.59
N LEU A 115 -6.36 -12.46 -9.19
CA LEU A 115 -5.71 -13.46 -10.05
C LEU A 115 -6.42 -14.80 -9.91
N GLY A 116 -6.29 -15.65 -10.92
CA GLY A 116 -6.82 -17.01 -10.91
C GLY A 116 -7.90 -17.22 -11.98
N ASP A 117 -8.73 -18.23 -11.75
CA ASP A 117 -9.78 -18.71 -12.63
C ASP A 117 -11.01 -19.00 -11.78
N PHE A 118 -11.99 -18.09 -11.85
CA PHE A 118 -13.24 -18.13 -11.09
C PHE A 118 -14.29 -17.28 -11.80
N ASP A 119 -15.57 -17.59 -11.58
CA ASP A 119 -16.71 -16.80 -12.10
C ASP A 119 -16.96 -15.59 -11.18
N PRO A 120 -16.63 -14.36 -11.60
CA PRO A 120 -16.76 -13.17 -10.77
C PRO A 120 -18.20 -12.71 -10.58
N THR A 121 -19.19 -13.33 -11.24
CA THR A 121 -20.61 -13.08 -11.00
C THR A 121 -21.17 -13.94 -9.86
N LYS A 122 -20.38 -14.91 -9.37
CA LYS A 122 -20.81 -15.91 -8.40
C LYS A 122 -19.97 -15.96 -7.13
N GLY A 123 -18.80 -15.32 -7.12
CA GLY A 123 -17.88 -15.34 -6.00
C GLY A 123 -16.67 -14.44 -6.23
N GLY A 124 -15.79 -14.37 -5.24
CA GLY A 124 -14.58 -13.53 -5.32
C GLY A 124 -14.84 -12.02 -5.35
N HIS A 125 -16.07 -11.57 -5.08
CA HIS A 125 -16.47 -10.15 -5.10
C HIS A 125 -15.65 -9.35 -4.09
N LEU A 126 -15.37 -8.09 -4.40
CA LEU A 126 -14.83 -7.13 -3.45
C LEU A 126 -15.98 -6.45 -2.72
N VAL A 127 -15.89 -6.38 -1.39
CA VAL A 127 -16.87 -5.69 -0.54
C VAL A 127 -16.20 -4.47 0.06
N LEU A 128 -16.76 -3.28 -0.20
CA LEU A 128 -16.37 -2.01 0.41
C LEU A 128 -17.47 -1.61 1.39
N TRP A 129 -17.29 -2.01 2.65
CA TRP A 129 -18.35 -1.99 3.66
C TRP A 129 -18.85 -0.58 3.98
N ASP A 130 -17.93 0.36 4.13
CA ASP A 130 -18.27 1.75 4.50
C ASP A 130 -18.99 2.48 3.36
N LEU A 131 -18.74 2.05 2.11
CA LEU A 131 -19.42 2.57 0.92
C LEU A 131 -20.71 1.81 0.58
N LYS A 132 -21.02 0.72 1.30
CA LYS A 132 -22.14 -0.19 1.01
C LYS A 132 -22.11 -0.73 -0.44
N LEU A 133 -20.91 -1.01 -0.95
CA LEU A 133 -20.71 -1.54 -2.30
C LEU A 133 -20.23 -2.99 -2.28
N VAL A 134 -20.81 -3.79 -3.17
CA VAL A 134 -20.33 -5.13 -3.54
C VAL A 134 -20.03 -5.09 -5.03
N ILE A 135 -18.79 -5.40 -5.38
CA ILE A 135 -18.26 -5.24 -6.73
C ILE A 135 -17.88 -6.62 -7.24
N GLU A 136 -18.49 -7.04 -8.36
CA GLU A 136 -17.98 -8.17 -9.14
C GLU A 136 -16.55 -7.83 -9.56
N PHE A 137 -15.58 -8.64 -9.13
CA PHE A 137 -14.16 -8.30 -9.27
C PHE A 137 -13.43 -9.40 -10.05
N PRO A 138 -13.40 -9.31 -11.40
CA PRO A 138 -12.84 -10.34 -12.27
C PRO A 138 -11.35 -10.57 -12.07
N ALA A 139 -10.91 -11.80 -12.33
CA ALA A 139 -9.49 -12.10 -12.48
C ALA A 139 -8.86 -11.20 -13.57
N GLY A 140 -7.65 -10.70 -13.32
CA GLY A 140 -6.94 -9.75 -14.16
C GLY A 140 -7.32 -8.28 -13.92
N SER A 141 -8.39 -8.00 -13.16
CA SER A 141 -8.77 -6.62 -12.81
C SER A 141 -7.95 -6.10 -11.64
N THR A 142 -7.66 -4.79 -11.67
CA THR A 142 -6.98 -4.06 -10.60
C THR A 142 -7.90 -2.97 -10.07
N ILE A 143 -7.92 -2.79 -8.75
CA ILE A 143 -8.59 -1.68 -8.09
C ILE A 143 -7.60 -0.92 -7.19
N LEU A 144 -7.77 0.40 -7.10
CA LEU A 144 -7.07 1.27 -6.17
C LEU A 144 -8.05 1.66 -5.07
N ILE A 145 -7.71 1.41 -3.80
CA ILE A 145 -8.58 1.71 -2.67
C ILE A 145 -7.81 2.37 -1.52
N PRO A 146 -8.43 3.29 -0.76
CA PRO A 146 -7.87 3.80 0.48
C PRO A 146 -8.05 2.76 1.61
N SER A 147 -7.23 1.71 1.56
CA SER A 147 -7.42 0.48 2.33
C SER A 147 -7.29 0.65 3.86
N ALA A 148 -6.63 1.71 4.31
CA ALA A 148 -6.56 2.11 5.71
C ALA A 148 -7.85 2.80 6.19
N ALA A 149 -8.55 3.53 5.31
CA ALA A 149 -9.74 4.29 5.65
C ALA A 149 -11.03 3.48 5.47
N ILE A 150 -11.10 2.63 4.44
CA ILE A 150 -12.31 1.89 4.07
C ILE A 150 -12.18 0.43 4.50
N SER A 151 -13.12 -0.02 5.32
CA SER A 151 -13.28 -1.43 5.66
C SER A 151 -13.63 -2.24 4.42
N HIS A 152 -12.85 -3.28 4.16
CA HIS A 152 -12.99 -4.09 2.97
C HIS A 152 -12.76 -5.59 3.25
N SER A 153 -13.20 -6.41 2.30
CA SER A 153 -12.98 -7.86 2.26
C SER A 153 -13.24 -8.37 0.84
N ASN A 154 -12.92 -9.63 0.58
CA ASN A 154 -13.41 -10.31 -0.61
C ASN A 154 -14.16 -11.59 -0.26
N THR A 155 -15.18 -11.94 -1.04
CA THR A 155 -16.00 -13.13 -0.78
C THR A 155 -15.28 -14.40 -1.20
N PRO A 156 -15.68 -15.57 -0.64
CA PRO A 156 -15.25 -16.86 -1.16
C PRO A 156 -15.62 -17.05 -2.64
N ILE A 157 -14.91 -17.98 -3.27
CA ILE A 157 -15.20 -18.51 -4.61
C ILE A 157 -15.87 -19.89 -4.49
N ARG A 158 -16.42 -20.42 -5.58
CA ARG A 158 -17.09 -21.72 -5.61
C ARG A 158 -16.10 -22.88 -5.47
N ALA A 159 -16.63 -24.08 -5.23
CA ALA A 159 -15.83 -25.30 -5.29
C ALA A 159 -15.28 -25.51 -6.71
N GLY A 160 -14.03 -25.95 -6.81
CA GLY A 160 -13.32 -26.14 -8.10
C GLY A 160 -12.62 -24.90 -8.64
N GLU A 161 -13.02 -23.69 -8.22
CA GLU A 161 -12.41 -22.43 -8.67
C GLU A 161 -11.10 -22.12 -7.93
N ARG A 162 -10.31 -21.21 -8.52
CA ARG A 162 -9.00 -20.78 -7.98
C ARG A 162 -8.91 -19.25 -7.95
N ARG A 163 -8.53 -18.70 -6.80
CA ARG A 163 -8.26 -17.27 -6.63
C ARG A 163 -7.01 -17.03 -5.80
N SER A 164 -6.19 -16.13 -6.30
CA SER A 164 -5.04 -15.50 -5.64
C SER A 164 -5.20 -13.98 -5.78
N SER A 165 -4.34 -13.19 -5.14
CA SER A 165 -4.27 -11.76 -5.41
C SER A 165 -2.87 -11.20 -5.24
N PHE A 166 -2.57 -10.17 -6.02
CA PHE A 166 -1.35 -9.38 -5.88
C PHE A 166 -1.73 -7.99 -5.37
N THR A 167 -1.02 -7.50 -4.36
CA THR A 167 -1.30 -6.20 -3.76
C THR A 167 -0.04 -5.37 -3.61
N GLN A 168 -0.15 -4.05 -3.75
CA GLN A 168 0.94 -3.11 -3.47
C GLN A 168 0.46 -2.00 -2.54
N TYR A 169 1.28 -1.64 -1.56
CA TYR A 169 0.93 -0.72 -0.49
C TYR A 169 2.17 -0.07 0.15
N SER A 170 1.96 0.98 0.93
CA SER A 170 3.01 1.63 1.71
C SER A 170 2.51 1.92 3.13
N ALA A 171 3.30 1.52 4.12
CA ALA A 171 3.00 1.75 5.52
C ALA A 171 3.09 3.26 5.85
N GLY A 172 2.13 3.79 6.60
CA GLY A 172 2.11 5.20 7.03
C GLY A 172 3.31 5.58 7.89
N GLY A 173 3.88 4.61 8.62
CA GLY A 173 5.11 4.81 9.39
C GLY A 173 6.33 5.17 8.54
N LEU A 174 6.36 4.77 7.26
CA LEU A 174 7.43 5.15 6.34
C LEU A 174 7.37 6.64 5.97
N PHE A 175 6.17 7.19 5.82
CA PHE A 175 5.97 8.62 5.57
C PHE A 175 6.36 9.45 6.79
N ARG A 176 5.93 9.01 7.97
CA ARG A 176 6.33 9.64 9.23
C ARG A 176 7.84 9.64 9.44
N TRP A 177 8.51 8.54 9.11
CA TRP A 177 9.95 8.44 9.23
C TRP A 177 10.67 9.52 8.40
N VAL A 178 10.24 9.73 7.16
CA VAL A 178 10.77 10.79 6.28
C VAL A 178 10.39 12.17 6.83
N GLU A 179 9.13 12.40 7.20
CA GLU A 179 8.68 13.67 7.82
C GLU A 179 9.49 14.03 9.08
N HIS A 180 9.94 13.04 9.84
CA HIS A 180 10.73 13.23 11.05
C HIS A 180 12.24 13.40 10.76
N GLY A 181 12.66 13.44 9.50
CA GLY A 181 14.06 13.58 9.10
C GLY A 181 14.85 12.29 9.27
N HIS A 182 14.26 11.17 8.85
CA HIS A 182 14.88 9.84 8.84
C HIS A 182 15.28 9.31 10.22
N GLN A 183 14.42 9.54 11.22
CA GLN A 183 14.66 9.10 12.58
C GLN A 183 13.36 8.69 13.28
N LYS A 184 13.52 7.97 14.39
CA LYS A 184 12.38 7.59 15.25
C LYS A 184 11.74 8.83 15.88
N ASP A 185 10.43 8.73 16.12
CA ASP A 185 9.66 9.72 16.89
C ASP A 185 10.38 10.11 18.20
N SER A 186 10.96 9.15 18.92
CA SER A 186 11.67 9.42 20.18
C SER A 186 12.82 10.43 20.04
N PHE A 187 13.53 10.41 18.91
CA PHE A 187 14.62 11.35 18.62
C PHE A 187 14.08 12.65 18.03
N PHE A 188 13.10 12.56 17.14
CA PHE A 188 12.44 13.75 16.57
C PHE A 188 11.85 14.67 17.65
N PHE A 189 11.20 14.09 18.66
CA PHE A 189 10.58 14.82 19.76
C PHE A 189 11.57 15.25 20.86
N GLN A 190 12.79 14.71 20.87
CA GLN A 190 13.78 15.05 21.89
C GLN A 190 14.18 16.52 21.78
N GLY A 191 14.10 17.24 22.90
CA GLY A 191 14.50 18.66 22.99
C GLY A 191 13.53 19.65 22.31
N LYS A 192 12.35 19.20 21.85
CA LYS A 192 11.32 20.09 21.30
C LYS A 192 10.75 20.99 22.40
N THR A 193 10.59 22.27 22.08
CA THR A 193 9.97 23.25 22.97
C THR A 193 8.45 23.10 23.00
N ALA A 194 7.77 23.76 23.95
CA ALA A 194 6.31 23.79 23.97
C ALA A 194 5.71 24.39 22.68
N ALA A 195 6.37 25.42 22.12
CA ALA A 195 5.96 26.02 20.86
C ALA A 195 6.12 25.04 19.68
N ASP A 196 7.20 24.26 19.64
CA ASP A 196 7.38 23.23 18.62
C ASP A 196 6.29 22.15 18.71
N MET A 197 5.97 21.71 19.94
CA MET A 197 4.95 20.70 20.16
C MET A 197 3.57 21.19 19.74
N GLN A 198 3.26 22.47 19.99
CA GLN A 198 2.02 23.09 19.52
C GLN A 198 1.95 23.11 17.99
N ARG A 199 3.02 23.56 17.31
CA ARG A 199 3.08 23.55 15.84
C ARG A 199 2.89 22.14 15.27
N ILE A 200 3.57 21.15 15.83
CA ILE A 200 3.44 19.74 15.39
C ILE A 200 2.01 19.24 15.61
N ALA A 201 1.36 19.61 16.71
CA ALA A 201 -0.03 19.25 16.96
C ALA A 201 -0.99 19.88 15.93
N GLU A 202 -0.77 21.14 15.56
CA GLU A 202 -1.53 21.84 14.52
C GLU A 202 -1.34 21.17 13.14
N GLU A 203 -0.11 20.80 12.78
CA GLU A 203 0.20 20.06 11.56
C GLU A 203 -0.47 18.67 11.55
N ASN A 204 -0.41 17.95 12.67
CA ASN A 204 -1.07 16.66 12.81
C ASN A 204 -2.59 16.77 12.67
N ALA A 205 -3.21 17.82 13.24
CA ALA A 205 -4.64 18.08 13.10
C ALA A 205 -5.02 18.43 11.65
N ALA A 206 -4.14 19.14 10.92
CA ALA A 206 -4.33 19.47 9.52
C ALA A 206 -4.09 18.28 8.56
N ARG A 207 -3.47 17.18 9.02
CA ARG A 207 -3.04 16.07 8.16
C ARG A 207 -4.17 15.42 7.38
N CYS A 208 -5.38 15.35 7.94
CA CYS A 208 -6.55 14.85 7.20
C CYS A 208 -6.87 15.74 6.00
N LYS A 209 -6.89 17.07 6.20
CA LYS A 209 -7.12 18.06 5.15
C LYS A 209 -6.02 18.02 4.08
N LEU A 210 -4.76 17.88 4.51
CA LEU A 210 -3.63 17.68 3.60
C LEU A 210 -3.84 16.42 2.74
N GLY A 211 -4.13 15.28 3.38
CA GLY A 211 -4.36 14.01 2.69
C GLY A 211 -5.46 14.12 1.63
N LEU A 212 -6.59 14.75 1.97
CA LEU A 212 -7.69 14.99 1.02
C LEU A 212 -7.30 15.95 -0.11
N SER A 213 -6.46 16.95 0.14
CA SER A 213 -6.00 17.90 -0.90
C SER A 213 -5.12 17.25 -1.98
N LEU A 214 -4.53 16.08 -1.68
CA LEU A 214 -3.75 15.30 -2.62
C LEU A 214 -4.61 14.44 -3.57
N PHE A 215 -5.91 14.31 -3.29
CA PHE A 215 -6.84 13.67 -4.21
C PHE A 215 -7.12 14.64 -5.35
N SER A 216 -7.37 14.08 -6.53
CA SER A 216 -7.85 14.88 -7.66
C SER A 216 -9.36 14.95 -7.65
N THR A 217 -9.86 16.12 -8.03
CA THR A 217 -11.24 16.32 -8.49
C THR A 217 -11.40 15.75 -9.90
N PHE A 218 -12.63 15.49 -10.32
CA PHE A 218 -12.88 15.02 -11.69
C PHE A 218 -12.48 16.07 -12.71
N GLU A 219 -12.70 17.36 -12.40
CA GLU A 219 -12.31 18.49 -13.24
C GLU A 219 -10.79 18.52 -13.48
N GLU A 220 -9.98 18.30 -12.43
CA GLU A 220 -8.52 18.20 -12.55
C GLU A 220 -8.12 17.02 -13.46
N VAL A 221 -8.76 15.86 -13.32
CA VAL A 221 -8.47 14.67 -14.15
C VAL A 221 -8.86 14.90 -15.60
N GLU A 222 -10.04 15.46 -15.87
CA GLU A 222 -10.51 15.76 -17.23
C GLU A 222 -9.65 16.82 -17.91
N ALA A 223 -9.21 17.85 -17.17
CA ALA A 223 -8.30 18.87 -17.69
C ALA A 223 -6.95 18.25 -18.08
N ALA A 224 -6.40 17.38 -17.23
CA ALA A 224 -5.14 16.67 -17.51
C ALA A 224 -5.26 15.74 -18.72
N ALA A 225 -6.36 14.99 -18.84
CA ALA A 225 -6.61 14.09 -19.97
C ALA A 225 -6.72 14.86 -21.30
N ARG A 226 -7.42 16.01 -21.30
CA ARG A 226 -7.49 16.89 -22.49
C ARG A 226 -6.12 17.42 -22.88
N ALA A 227 -5.34 17.91 -21.92
CA ALA A 227 -4.00 18.42 -22.17
C ALA A 227 -3.05 17.36 -22.75
N ALA A 228 -3.20 16.09 -22.35
CA ALA A 228 -2.42 14.98 -22.89
C ALA A 228 -2.79 14.61 -24.33
N ASN A 229 -4.07 14.75 -24.73
CA ASN A 229 -4.56 14.46 -26.08
C ASN A 229 -4.20 15.54 -27.12
N HIS A 230 -3.71 16.69 -26.68
CA HIS A 230 -3.27 17.80 -27.54
C HIS A 230 -1.74 17.86 -27.71
N ARG A 231 -1.00 16.87 -27.19
CA ARG A 231 0.44 16.70 -27.39
C ARG A 231 0.71 15.56 -28.35
#